data_AF-A0A1W1HRS4-F1
#
_entry.id   AF-A0A1W1HRS4-F1
#
_cell.length_a   1.000
_cell.length_b   1.000
_cell.length_c   1.000
_cell.angle_alpha   90.00
_cell.angle_beta   90.00
_cell.angle_gamma   90.00
#
_symmetry.space_group_name_H-M   'P 1'
#
loop_
_entity.id
_entity.type
_entity.pdbx_description
1 polymer ?
#
loop_
_entity_poly.entity_id
_entity_poly.type
_entity_poly.pdbx_seq_one_letter_code
_entity_poly.pdbx_strand_id
1 'polypeptide(L)'
;MSWLIRPILPLLLGCVLAWSLIPDEGQAQAPPESSATTEQSCSFGMAKGDPTHQCQVPIPAGCVIARFPGTDKPWTTISKAGRTFCTFDQKGTDWKTRITGQCTRCDSGHCTGQFMVRFECAKP
;
A
#
# COMPACT_ATOMS: atom_id res chain seq x y z
N MET A 1 -5.98 -30.46 -53.08
CA MET A 1 -6.68 -30.33 -51.78
C MET A 1 -6.58 -28.89 -51.24
N SER A 2 -7.29 -27.92 -51.83
CA SER A 2 -7.22 -26.50 -51.40
C SER A 2 -8.58 -25.81 -51.33
N TRP A 3 -9.64 -26.55 -50.95
CA TRP A 3 -11.01 -26.01 -50.98
C TRP A 3 -11.80 -26.23 -49.69
N LEU A 4 -11.12 -26.26 -48.53
CA LEU A 4 -11.79 -26.31 -47.22
C LEU A 4 -11.27 -25.25 -46.22
N ILE A 5 -10.26 -24.46 -46.58
CA ILE A 5 -9.60 -23.52 -45.66
C ILE A 5 -10.29 -22.14 -45.64
N ARG A 6 -11.14 -21.84 -46.63
CA ARG A 6 -11.72 -20.50 -46.82
C ARG A 6 -12.92 -20.11 -45.93
N PRO A 7 -13.73 -20.99 -45.31
CA PRO A 7 -14.83 -20.54 -44.46
C PRO A 7 -14.49 -20.53 -42.96
N ILE A 8 -13.33 -21.07 -42.56
CA ILE A 8 -12.96 -21.23 -41.14
C ILE A 8 -12.51 -19.89 -40.53
N LEU A 9 -11.85 -19.05 -41.33
CA LEU A 9 -11.32 -17.76 -40.89
C LEU A 9 -12.40 -16.73 -40.48
N PRO A 10 -13.52 -16.53 -41.22
CA PRO A 10 -14.55 -15.59 -40.77
C PRO A 10 -15.36 -16.10 -39.56
N LEU A 11 -15.48 -17.42 -39.39
CA LEU A 11 -16.21 -18.02 -38.26
C LEU A 11 -15.44 -17.86 -36.94
N LEU A 12 -14.12 -18.03 -36.97
CA LEU A 12 -13.25 -17.79 -35.82
C LEU A 12 -13.22 -16.30 -35.44
N LEU A 13 -13.17 -15.38 -36.42
CA LEU A 13 -13.19 -13.95 -36.15
C LEU A 13 -14.50 -13.48 -35.49
N GLY A 14 -15.63 -14.05 -35.88
CA GLY A 14 -16.94 -13.75 -35.27
C GLY A 14 -17.06 -14.20 -33.81
N CYS A 15 -16.49 -15.36 -33.46
CA CYS A 15 -16.50 -15.86 -32.07
C CYS A 15 -15.65 -15.00 -31.12
N VAL A 16 -14.52 -14.47 -31.60
CA VAL A 16 -13.65 -13.61 -30.78
C VAL A 16 -14.33 -12.26 -30.49
N LEU A 17 -15.07 -11.71 -31.46
CA LEU A 17 -15.80 -10.45 -31.26
C LEU A 17 -17.00 -10.60 -30.31
N ALA A 18 -17.61 -11.78 -30.24
CA ALA A 18 -18.73 -12.04 -29.33
C ALA A 18 -18.28 -12.15 -27.85
N TRP A 19 -17.04 -12.61 -27.58
CA TRP A 19 -16.49 -12.66 -26.22
C TRP A 19 -16.06 -11.29 -25.68
N SER A 20 -15.83 -10.30 -26.56
CA SER A 20 -15.49 -8.94 -26.15
C SER A 20 -16.67 -8.12 -25.63
N LEU A 21 -17.90 -8.65 -25.71
CA LEU A 21 -19.13 -7.96 -25.32
C LEU A 21 -19.69 -8.43 -23.97
N ILE A 22 -18.98 -9.29 -23.25
CA ILE A 22 -19.37 -9.61 -21.87
C ILE A 22 -18.98 -8.38 -21.04
N PRO A 23 -19.94 -7.62 -20.47
CA PRO A 23 -19.61 -6.61 -19.50
C PRO A 23 -18.93 -7.33 -18.33
N ASP A 24 -17.66 -7.03 -18.11
CA ASP A 24 -16.96 -7.39 -16.89
C ASP A 24 -17.65 -6.60 -15.76
N GLU A 25 -18.71 -7.18 -15.19
CA GLU A 25 -19.19 -6.81 -13.86
C GLU A 25 -18.17 -7.32 -12.83
N GLY A 26 -16.92 -6.89 -12.98
CA GLY A 26 -15.95 -6.84 -11.91
C GLY A 26 -16.48 -5.85 -10.89
N GLN A 27 -17.42 -6.29 -10.04
CA GLN A 27 -17.78 -5.58 -8.83
C GLN A 27 -16.51 -5.50 -7.98
N ALA A 28 -15.80 -4.38 -8.10
CA ALA A 28 -14.81 -3.97 -7.13
C ALA A 28 -15.54 -3.96 -5.77
N GLN A 29 -15.31 -5.00 -4.96
CA GLN A 29 -15.85 -5.05 -3.62
C GLN A 29 -15.33 -3.79 -2.92
N ALA A 30 -16.24 -2.88 -2.59
CA ALA A 30 -15.90 -1.76 -1.74
C ALA A 30 -15.22 -2.34 -0.50
N PRO A 31 -14.01 -1.87 -0.14
CA PRO A 31 -13.36 -2.32 1.08
C PRO A 31 -14.37 -2.19 2.23
N PRO A 32 -14.45 -3.18 3.14
CA PRO A 32 -15.36 -3.09 4.28
C PRO A 32 -15.18 -1.74 4.96
N GLU A 33 -16.29 -1.02 5.18
CA GLU A 33 -16.31 0.31 5.78
C GLU A 33 -15.44 0.29 7.03
N SER A 34 -14.25 0.86 6.91
CA SER A 34 -13.27 0.82 7.97
C SER A 34 -13.49 2.00 8.90
N SER A 35 -13.58 1.72 10.20
CA SER A 35 -13.69 2.70 11.27
C SER A 35 -12.47 3.61 11.41
N ALA A 36 -11.39 3.37 10.64
CA ALA A 36 -10.21 4.20 10.58
C ALA A 36 -10.55 5.59 10.01
N THR A 37 -10.77 6.57 10.90
CA THR A 37 -11.20 7.92 10.54
C THR A 37 -10.04 8.89 10.31
N THR A 38 -8.83 8.55 10.79
CA THR A 38 -7.68 9.46 10.79
C THR A 38 -6.42 8.76 10.31
N GLU A 39 -5.60 9.44 9.52
CA GLU A 39 -4.27 8.97 9.11
C GLU A 39 -3.22 9.99 9.55
N GLN A 40 -2.10 9.51 10.09
CA GLN A 40 -0.93 10.34 10.38
C GLN A 40 0.29 9.75 9.70
N SER A 41 1.27 10.60 9.41
CA SER A 41 2.50 10.16 8.80
C SER A 41 3.73 10.91 9.28
N CYS A 42 4.89 10.28 9.12
CA CYS A 42 6.18 10.94 9.16
C CYS A 42 6.97 10.58 7.90
N SER A 43 7.73 11.54 7.38
CA SER A 43 8.54 11.35 6.18
C SER A 43 9.87 12.08 6.28
N PHE A 44 10.86 11.58 5.55
CA PHE A 44 12.18 12.18 5.45
C PHE A 44 12.89 11.76 4.16
N GLY A 45 13.89 12.55 3.78
CA GLY A 45 14.84 12.25 2.72
C GLY A 45 16.23 11.95 3.28
N MET A 46 17.03 11.22 2.52
CA MET A 46 18.42 10.90 2.82
C MET A 46 19.29 11.07 1.58
N ALA A 47 20.50 11.57 1.75
CA ALA A 47 21.55 11.59 0.74
C ALA A 47 22.34 10.28 0.73
N LYS A 48 23.09 10.04 -0.35
CA LYS A 48 23.95 8.86 -0.47
C LYS A 48 24.93 8.77 0.70
N GLY A 49 24.91 7.63 1.39
CA GLY A 49 25.81 7.33 2.49
C GLY A 49 25.32 7.83 3.86
N ASP A 50 24.20 8.55 3.91
CA ASP A 50 23.55 8.89 5.17
C ASP A 50 23.27 7.60 5.96
N PRO A 51 23.54 7.61 7.28
CA PRO A 51 23.33 6.45 8.14
C PRO A 51 21.83 6.15 8.31
N THR A 52 21.52 5.18 9.19
CA THR A 52 20.13 4.91 9.57
C THR A 52 19.44 6.18 10.04
N HIS A 53 18.24 6.44 9.53
CA HIS A 53 17.42 7.58 9.89
C HIS A 53 16.06 7.12 10.42
N GLN A 54 15.50 7.85 11.38
CA GLN A 54 14.25 7.49 12.03
C GLN A 54 13.32 8.69 12.13
N CYS A 55 12.01 8.44 12.14
CA CYS A 55 10.99 9.44 12.44
C CYS A 55 9.89 8.84 13.32
N GLN A 56 9.20 9.71 14.06
CA GLN A 56 8.05 9.30 14.86
C GLN A 56 6.76 9.70 14.15
N VAL A 57 5.84 8.74 14.00
CA VAL A 57 4.49 9.04 13.54
C VAL A 57 3.69 9.56 14.74
N PRO A 58 3.13 10.79 14.67
CA PRO A 58 2.38 11.35 15.79
C PRO A 58 1.09 10.54 16.04
N ILE A 59 0.78 10.32 17.30
CA ILE A 59 -0.48 9.69 17.74
C ILE A 59 -1.41 10.81 18.18
N PRO A 60 -2.54 11.06 17.49
CA PRO A 60 -3.46 12.11 17.91
C PRO A 60 -4.11 11.75 19.26
N ALA A 61 -4.40 12.77 20.07
CA ALA A 61 -4.99 12.57 21.39
C ALA A 61 -6.37 11.92 21.27
N GLY A 62 -6.65 10.95 22.17
CA GLY A 62 -7.94 10.24 22.18
C GLY A 62 -8.10 9.21 21.05
N CYS A 63 -7.04 8.92 20.30
CA CYS A 63 -7.04 7.94 19.22
C CYS A 63 -6.24 6.69 19.58
N VAL A 64 -6.68 5.56 19.05
CA VAL A 64 -5.96 4.28 19.10
C VAL A 64 -5.60 3.83 17.69
N ILE A 65 -4.62 2.95 17.56
CA ILE A 65 -4.19 2.47 16.25
C ILE A 65 -5.27 1.60 15.63
N ALA A 66 -5.63 1.92 14.39
CA ALA A 66 -6.58 1.15 13.62
C ALA A 66 -5.97 -0.20 13.25
N ARG A 67 -6.82 -1.22 13.17
CA ARG A 67 -6.40 -2.55 12.72
C ARG A 67 -6.69 -2.73 11.25
N PHE A 68 -5.82 -3.46 10.55
CA PHE A 68 -6.11 -3.82 9.16
C PHE A 68 -7.31 -4.78 9.14
N PRO A 69 -8.33 -4.57 8.28
CA PRO A 69 -9.58 -5.31 8.32
C PRO A 69 -9.38 -6.83 8.31
N GLY A 70 -10.05 -7.51 9.24
CA GLY A 70 -9.95 -8.97 9.39
C GLY A 70 -8.66 -9.48 10.05
N THR A 71 -7.83 -8.60 10.62
CA THR A 71 -6.57 -8.99 11.29
C THR A 71 -6.36 -8.22 12.60
N ASP A 72 -5.45 -8.71 13.45
CA ASP A 72 -4.96 -7.96 14.62
C ASP A 72 -3.73 -7.08 14.31
N LYS A 73 -3.33 -6.98 13.03
CA LYS A 73 -2.16 -6.21 12.64
C LYS A 73 -2.49 -4.72 12.61
N PRO A 74 -1.55 -3.84 13.06
CA PRO A 74 -1.66 -2.41 12.86
C PRO A 74 -1.89 -2.06 11.39
N TRP A 75 -2.79 -1.10 11.13
CA TRP A 75 -3.01 -0.61 9.79
C TRP A 75 -1.95 0.43 9.43
N THR A 76 -0.92 -0.05 8.75
CA THR A 76 0.24 0.77 8.41
C THR A 76 0.62 0.61 6.96
N THR A 77 1.19 1.68 6.39
CA THR A 77 1.78 1.68 5.06
C THR A 77 3.17 2.28 5.13
N ILE A 78 4.14 1.64 4.46
CA ILE A 78 5.49 2.16 4.32
C ILE A 78 5.73 2.45 2.85
N SER A 79 6.10 3.68 2.52
CA SER A 79 6.55 4.09 1.19
C SER A 79 8.03 4.44 1.24
N LYS A 80 8.77 4.09 0.18
CA LYS A 80 10.19 4.41 0.06
C LYS A 80 10.59 4.64 -1.38
N ALA A 81 11.62 5.46 -1.59
CA ALA A 81 12.31 5.59 -2.86
C ALA A 81 13.82 5.38 -2.69
N GLY A 82 14.49 4.95 -3.76
CA GLY A 82 15.92 4.68 -3.76
C GLY A 82 16.31 3.33 -3.13
N ARG A 83 17.63 3.13 -3.00
CA ARG A 83 18.24 1.93 -2.41
C ARG A 83 18.43 2.13 -0.91
N THR A 84 17.39 1.83 -0.17
CA THR A 84 17.35 1.73 1.30
C THR A 84 16.28 0.72 1.69
N PHE A 85 16.34 0.20 2.92
CA PHE A 85 15.32 -0.64 3.50
C PHE A 85 14.62 0.13 4.64
N CYS A 86 13.28 0.19 4.59
CA CYS A 86 12.47 0.91 5.57
C CYS A 86 11.53 -0.05 6.29
N THR A 87 11.40 0.09 7.60
CA THR A 87 10.55 -0.75 8.46
C THR A 87 10.13 0.03 9.71
N PHE A 88 9.06 -0.40 10.38
CA PHE A 88 8.79 0.08 11.74
C PHE A 88 9.77 -0.58 12.70
N ASP A 89 10.39 0.22 13.57
CA ASP A 89 11.30 -0.30 14.60
C ASP A 89 10.50 -1.12 15.61
N GLN A 90 10.73 -2.44 15.63
CA GLN A 90 10.04 -3.38 16.52
C GLN A 90 10.36 -3.15 18.00
N LYS A 91 11.52 -2.57 18.32
CA LYS A 91 11.92 -2.26 19.70
C LYS A 91 11.51 -0.84 20.08
N GLY A 92 11.58 0.08 19.13
CA GLY A 92 11.23 1.49 19.30
C GLY A 92 9.72 1.78 19.22
N THR A 93 8.91 0.83 18.76
CA THR A 93 7.46 0.99 18.58
C THR A 93 6.68 0.12 19.57
N ASP A 94 5.80 0.75 20.35
CA ASP A 94 4.90 0.10 21.31
C ASP A 94 3.42 0.12 20.88
N TRP A 95 3.12 0.75 19.73
CA TRP A 95 1.78 0.85 19.14
C TRP A 95 0.73 1.54 20.05
N LYS A 96 1.16 2.26 21.09
CA LYS A 96 0.28 2.93 22.04
C LYS A 96 0.68 4.37 22.32
N THR A 97 1.98 4.58 22.55
CA THR A 97 2.59 5.86 22.91
C THR A 97 3.67 6.27 21.94
N ARG A 98 4.29 5.32 21.23
CA ARG A 98 5.38 5.60 20.31
C ARG A 98 5.33 4.70 19.10
N ILE A 99 5.42 5.32 17.92
CA ILE A 99 5.51 4.66 16.62
C ILE A 99 6.72 5.21 15.90
N THR A 100 7.72 4.37 15.69
CA THR A 100 9.00 4.78 15.11
C THR A 100 9.20 4.08 13.77
N GLY A 101 9.20 4.86 12.70
CA GLY A 101 9.64 4.42 11.39
C GLY A 101 11.15 4.58 11.26
N GLN A 102 11.82 3.61 10.64
CA GLN A 102 13.26 3.69 10.39
C GLN A 102 13.63 3.21 8.99
N CYS A 103 14.63 3.85 8.40
CA CYS A 103 15.26 3.37 7.18
C CYS A 103 16.75 3.14 7.41
N THR A 104 17.32 2.11 6.80
CA THR A 104 18.75 1.83 6.81
C THR A 104 19.51 2.87 6.01
N ARG A 105 20.85 2.76 6.00
CA ARG A 105 21.75 3.55 5.15
C ARG A 105 21.21 3.69 3.71
N CYS A 106 21.40 4.86 3.11
CA CYS A 106 21.06 5.12 1.71
C CYS A 106 22.22 4.80 0.77
N ASP A 107 21.99 3.89 -0.19
CA ASP A 107 23.00 3.45 -1.15
C ASP A 107 22.81 4.06 -2.56
N SER A 108 21.76 4.85 -2.79
CA SER A 108 21.54 5.62 -4.03
C SER A 108 21.80 7.11 -3.83
N GLY A 109 21.79 7.91 -4.91
CA GLY A 109 22.00 9.36 -4.84
C GLY A 109 21.05 10.04 -3.85
N HIS A 110 19.77 9.64 -3.89
CA HIS A 110 18.75 10.05 -2.94
C HIS A 110 17.92 8.84 -2.51
N CYS A 111 17.46 8.86 -1.25
CA CYS A 111 16.47 7.94 -0.73
C CYS A 111 15.38 8.72 0.00
N THR A 112 14.19 8.14 0.10
CA THR A 112 13.11 8.68 0.94
C THR A 112 12.44 7.56 1.72
N GLY A 113 11.90 7.92 2.88
CA GLY A 113 11.03 7.05 3.68
C GLY A 113 9.79 7.82 4.11
N GLN A 114 8.64 7.17 4.04
CA GLN A 114 7.39 7.66 4.60
C GLN A 114 6.66 6.52 5.31
N PHE A 115 6.21 6.79 6.52
CA PHE A 115 5.50 5.86 7.38
C PHE A 115 4.13 6.45 7.67
N MET A 116 3.08 5.74 7.27
CA MET A 116 1.69 6.13 7.48
C MET A 116 1.03 5.13 8.40
N VAL A 117 0.29 5.64 9.38
CA VAL A 117 -0.50 4.83 10.31
C VAL A 117 -1.91 5.38 10.38
N ARG A 118 -2.88 4.47 10.34
CA ARG A 118 -4.29 4.81 10.52
C ARG A 118 -4.70 4.63 11.97
N PHE A 119 -5.62 5.49 12.39
CA PHE A 119 -6.11 5.58 13.76
C PHE A 119 -7.64 5.56 13.78
N GLU A 120 -8.16 4.94 14.83
CA GLU A 120 -9.56 4.99 15.23
C GLU A 120 -9.65 5.99 16.38
N CYS A 121 -10.22 7.15 16.09
CA CYS A 121 -10.43 8.19 17.08
C CYS A 121 -11.87 8.11 17.59
N ALA A 122 -12.06 8.22 18.91
CA ALA A 122 -13.39 8.49 19.44
C ALA A 122 -13.88 9.80 18.80
N LYS A 123 -15.13 9.80 18.31
CA LYS A 123 -15.75 11.04 17.85
C LYS A 123 -15.74 12.03 19.01
N PRO A 124 -15.36 13.31 18.79
CA PRO A 124 -15.49 14.33 19.81
C PRO A 124 -16.95 14.53 20.23
#